data_AF-A0A4Q6EEY6-F1
#
_entry.id   AF-A0A4Q6EEY6-F1
#
_cell.length_a   1.000
_cell.length_b   1.000
_cell.length_c   1.000
_cell.angle_alpha   90.00
_cell.angle_beta   90.00
_cell.angle_gamma   90.00
#
_symmetry.space_group_name_H-M   'P 1'
#
loop_
_entity.id
_entity.type
_entity.pdbx_description
1 polymer ?
#
loop_
_entity_poly.entity_id
_entity_poly.type
_entity_poly.pdbx_seq_one_letter_code
_entity_poly.pdbx_strand_id
1 'polypeptide(L)'
;MALLAVACVLYLGNTFAQTNSDSLAYELQRTKINKMLAVRSQKFGKYDQSLSQHTGIFGLQTKKDIRRSNAILMDIVKTDNDIYKQLKILLDYRTFQQTQVADKSKEIESTNLHYMNTINTLRSQNEKLTKEANEAVLSYERSSRNFIVMLIFILIALVWRLWNRYNKKTTSIS
;
A
#
# COMPACT_ATOMS: atom_id res chain seq x y z
N MET A 1 21.11 19.90 -21.09
CA MET A 1 20.19 20.40 -20.05
C MET A 1 18.77 20.62 -20.58
N ALA A 2 18.57 21.41 -21.66
CA ALA A 2 17.23 21.67 -22.21
C ALA A 2 16.47 20.41 -22.71
N LEU A 3 17.15 19.49 -23.39
CA LEU A 3 16.55 18.22 -23.86
C LEU A 3 16.06 17.31 -22.72
N LEU A 4 16.74 17.34 -21.57
CA LEU A 4 16.41 16.52 -20.40
C LEU A 4 15.21 17.11 -19.64
N ALA A 5 15.10 18.44 -19.61
CA ALA A 5 13.94 19.15 -19.07
C ALA A 5 12.67 18.90 -19.91
N VAL A 6 12.78 18.90 -21.25
CA VAL A 6 11.66 18.60 -22.15
C VAL A 6 11.19 17.15 -21.99
N ALA A 7 12.12 16.20 -21.84
CA ALA A 7 11.77 14.81 -21.55
C ALA A 7 11.02 14.65 -20.22
N CYS A 8 11.46 15.32 -19.14
CA CYS A 8 10.75 15.31 -17.85
C CYS A 8 9.32 15.86 -17.95
N VAL A 9 9.09 16.94 -18.71
CA VAL A 9 7.74 17.53 -18.87
C VAL A 9 6.80 16.60 -19.64
N LEU A 10 7.32 15.87 -20.65
CA LEU A 10 6.53 14.91 -21.43
C LEU A 10 6.18 13.64 -20.62
N TYR A 11 7.03 13.22 -19.68
CA TYR A 11 6.73 12.10 -18.78
C TYR A 11 5.73 12.47 -17.66
N LEU A 12 5.74 13.72 -17.19
CA LEU A 12 4.81 14.21 -16.16
C LEU A 12 3.37 14.42 -16.67
N GLY A 13 3.17 14.60 -17.99
CA GLY A 13 1.83 14.77 -18.56
C GLY A 13 0.97 13.50 -18.54
N ASN A 14 1.58 12.32 -18.46
CA ASN A 14 0.87 11.03 -18.53
C ASN A 14 0.33 10.55 -17.18
N THR A 15 0.69 11.17 -16.05
CA THR A 15 0.27 10.73 -14.72
C THR A 15 -1.10 11.26 -14.28
N PHE A 16 -1.70 12.20 -15.03
CA PHE A 16 -3.00 12.80 -14.70
C PHE A 16 -4.20 12.13 -15.37
N ALA A 17 -3.98 11.08 -16.18
CA ALA A 17 -5.04 10.36 -16.89
C ALA A 17 -5.50 9.07 -16.18
N GLN A 18 -5.28 8.92 -14.87
CA GLN A 18 -5.95 7.88 -14.07
C GLN A 18 -7.38 8.32 -13.75
N THR A 19 -8.24 8.31 -14.76
CA THR A 19 -9.69 8.27 -14.52
C THR A 19 -9.98 6.98 -13.76
N ASN A 20 -10.41 7.10 -12.50
CA ASN A 20 -10.91 5.98 -11.70
C ASN A 20 -12.04 5.30 -12.48
N SER A 21 -11.73 4.23 -13.23
CA SER A 21 -12.68 3.39 -13.98
C SER A 21 -13.85 2.98 -13.10
N ASP A 22 -13.53 2.77 -11.83
CA ASP A 22 -14.39 2.37 -10.74
C ASP A 22 -15.43 3.44 -10.37
N SER A 23 -15.10 4.71 -10.53
CA SER A 23 -16.04 5.83 -10.34
C SER A 23 -17.03 5.92 -11.50
N LEU A 24 -16.59 5.66 -12.73
CA LEU A 24 -17.44 5.75 -13.92
C LEU A 24 -18.52 4.66 -13.95
N ALA A 25 -18.16 3.42 -13.61
CA ALA A 25 -19.12 2.31 -13.53
C ALA A 25 -20.19 2.56 -12.46
N TYR A 26 -19.79 3.09 -11.30
CA TYR A 26 -20.70 3.46 -10.21
C TYR A 26 -21.71 4.54 -10.64
N GLU A 27 -21.24 5.60 -11.29
CA GLU A 27 -22.10 6.69 -11.77
C GLU A 27 -23.07 6.25 -12.88
N LEU A 28 -22.63 5.35 -13.76
CA LEU A 28 -23.49 4.76 -14.78
C LEU A 28 -24.62 3.94 -14.13
N GLN A 29 -24.30 3.15 -13.10
CA GLN A 29 -25.27 2.36 -12.35
C GLN A 29 -26.28 3.24 -11.61
N ARG A 30 -25.83 4.33 -10.97
CA ARG A 30 -26.71 5.34 -10.35
C ARG A 30 -27.65 6.00 -11.36
N THR A 31 -27.11 6.41 -12.50
CA THR A 31 -27.89 7.04 -13.56
C THR A 31 -28.98 6.08 -14.07
N LYS A 32 -28.66 4.80 -14.21
CA LYS A 32 -29.63 3.76 -14.58
C LYS A 32 -30.75 3.62 -13.54
N ILE A 33 -30.41 3.57 -12.25
CA ILE A 33 -31.38 3.52 -11.14
C ILE A 33 -32.31 4.74 -11.17
N ASN A 34 -31.76 5.95 -11.34
CA ASN A 34 -32.54 7.17 -11.42
C ASN A 34 -33.53 7.17 -12.60
N LYS A 35 -33.12 6.64 -13.76
CA LYS A 35 -34.02 6.45 -14.91
C LYS A 35 -35.17 5.50 -14.57
N MET A 36 -34.90 4.37 -13.90
CA MET A 36 -35.94 3.44 -13.46
C MET A 36 -36.88 4.06 -12.42
N LEU A 37 -36.36 4.87 -11.50
CA LEU A 37 -37.17 5.61 -10.51
C LEU A 37 -38.09 6.64 -11.17
N ALA A 38 -37.63 7.33 -12.21
CA ALA A 38 -38.46 8.24 -13.00
C ALA A 38 -39.60 7.49 -13.71
N VAL A 39 -39.31 6.33 -14.31
CA VAL A 39 -40.32 5.45 -14.93
C VAL A 39 -41.34 4.97 -13.89
N ARG A 40 -40.87 4.53 -12.72
CA ARG A 40 -41.73 4.13 -11.59
C ARG A 40 -42.66 5.26 -11.17
N SER A 41 -42.14 6.47 -10.99
CA SER A 41 -42.93 7.66 -10.63
C SER A 41 -44.05 7.93 -11.66
N GLN A 42 -43.73 7.85 -12.96
CA GLN A 42 -44.72 7.99 -14.02
C GLN A 42 -45.81 6.90 -13.95
N LYS A 43 -45.44 5.64 -13.70
CA LYS A 43 -46.39 4.53 -13.56
C LYS A 43 -47.30 4.71 -12.34
N PHE A 44 -46.77 5.20 -11.22
CA PHE A 44 -47.56 5.54 -10.04
C PHE A 44 -48.59 6.64 -10.33
N GLY A 45 -48.22 7.68 -11.08
CA GLY A 45 -49.17 8.71 -11.50
C GLY A 45 -50.32 8.14 -12.34
N LYS A 46 -50.03 7.19 -13.25
CA LYS A 46 -51.05 6.48 -14.03
C LYS A 46 -51.94 5.58 -13.17
N TYR A 47 -51.36 4.93 -12.16
CA TYR A 47 -52.11 4.11 -11.21
C TYR A 47 -53.09 4.97 -10.40
N ASP A 48 -52.62 6.10 -9.87
CA ASP A 48 -53.44 7.05 -9.12
C ASP A 48 -54.60 7.58 -9.97
N GLN A 49 -54.32 7.98 -11.22
CA GLN A 49 -55.35 8.36 -12.17
C GLN A 49 -56.35 7.23 -12.42
N SER A 50 -55.90 5.96 -12.50
CA SER A 50 -56.78 4.81 -12.72
C SER A 50 -57.70 4.51 -11.54
N LEU A 51 -57.28 4.83 -10.31
CA LEU A 51 -58.12 4.69 -9.12
C LEU A 51 -59.26 5.72 -9.11
N SER A 52 -59.02 6.92 -9.63
CA SER A 52 -60.04 7.96 -9.74
C SER A 52 -61.10 7.69 -10.82
N GLN A 53 -60.87 6.74 -11.74
CA GLN A 53 -61.80 6.44 -12.83
C GLN A 53 -62.94 5.52 -12.35
N HIS A 54 -64.16 6.05 -12.38
CA HIS A 54 -65.37 5.34 -12.01
C HIS A 54 -66.33 5.36 -13.21
N THR A 55 -66.32 4.30 -14.02
CA THR A 55 -67.14 4.24 -15.25
C THR A 55 -68.48 3.54 -15.06
N GLY A 56 -68.80 3.10 -13.84
CA GLY A 56 -70.06 2.43 -13.54
C GLY A 56 -71.25 3.39 -13.44
N ILE A 57 -72.45 2.85 -13.66
CA ILE A 57 -73.74 3.59 -13.74
C ILE A 57 -74.07 4.40 -12.46
N PHE A 58 -73.38 4.16 -11.33
CA PHE A 58 -73.57 4.87 -10.07
C PHE A 58 -72.28 5.49 -9.50
N GLY A 59 -71.29 5.79 -10.36
CA GLY A 59 -69.98 6.24 -9.89
C GLY A 59 -69.21 5.15 -9.14
N LEU A 60 -69.59 3.88 -9.33
CA LEU A 60 -68.87 2.72 -8.82
C LEU A 60 -67.79 2.29 -9.80
N GLN A 61 -66.67 1.77 -9.27
CA GLN A 61 -65.64 1.16 -10.12
C GLN A 61 -66.20 -0.11 -10.76
N THR A 62 -65.98 -0.24 -12.08
CA THR A 62 -66.35 -1.48 -12.77
C THR A 62 -65.25 -2.53 -12.63
N LYS A 63 -65.57 -3.79 -12.89
CA LYS A 63 -64.55 -4.87 -12.99
C LYS A 63 -63.45 -4.56 -14.01
N LYS A 64 -63.75 -3.77 -15.04
CA LYS A 64 -62.77 -3.36 -16.06
C LYS A 64 -61.78 -2.34 -15.49
N ASP A 65 -62.29 -1.37 -14.71
CA ASP A 65 -61.48 -0.34 -14.05
C ASP A 65 -60.52 -0.98 -13.03
N ILE A 66 -61.03 -1.88 -12.19
CA ILE A 66 -60.23 -2.62 -11.19
C ILE A 66 -59.15 -3.49 -11.87
N ARG A 67 -59.46 -4.13 -12.99
CA ARG A 67 -58.47 -4.93 -13.73
C ARG A 67 -57.35 -4.07 -14.31
N ARG A 68 -57.70 -2.87 -14.79
CA ARG A 68 -56.73 -1.91 -15.33
C ARG A 68 -55.80 -1.41 -14.22
N SER A 69 -56.33 -0.99 -13.09
CA SER A 69 -55.52 -0.51 -11.96
C SER A 69 -54.60 -1.61 -11.43
N ASN A 70 -55.09 -2.83 -11.28
CA ASN A 70 -54.27 -3.99 -10.87
C ASN A 70 -53.17 -4.33 -11.89
N ALA A 71 -53.43 -4.19 -13.19
CA ALA A 71 -52.39 -4.40 -14.20
C ALA A 71 -51.27 -3.37 -14.09
N ILE A 72 -51.61 -2.09 -13.84
CA ILE A 72 -50.61 -1.03 -13.61
C ILE A 72 -49.83 -1.31 -12.32
N LEU A 73 -50.51 -1.71 -11.24
CA LEU A 73 -49.86 -2.08 -9.99
C LEU A 73 -48.87 -3.24 -10.16
N MET A 74 -49.23 -4.27 -10.93
CA MET A 74 -48.34 -5.38 -11.24
C MET A 74 -47.09 -4.92 -12.00
N ASP A 75 -47.23 -3.98 -12.92
CA ASP A 75 -46.12 -3.41 -13.69
C ASP A 75 -45.22 -2.51 -12.81
N ILE A 76 -45.79 -1.79 -11.86
CA ILE A 76 -45.04 -1.07 -10.81
C ILE A 76 -44.21 -2.06 -9.99
N VAL A 77 -44.82 -3.12 -9.47
CA VAL A 77 -44.12 -4.12 -8.65
C VAL A 77 -42.98 -4.79 -9.42
N LYS A 78 -43.17 -5.09 -10.71
CA LYS A 78 -42.08 -5.57 -11.58
C LYS A 78 -40.94 -4.57 -11.69
N THR A 79 -41.26 -3.29 -11.88
CA THR A 79 -40.27 -2.21 -11.93
C THR A 79 -39.51 -2.09 -10.61
N ASP A 80 -40.21 -2.21 -9.48
CA ASP A 80 -39.61 -2.15 -8.14
C ASP A 80 -38.65 -3.32 -7.92
N ASN A 81 -39.02 -4.53 -8.33
CA ASN A 81 -38.14 -5.69 -8.29
C ASN A 81 -36.85 -5.49 -9.10
N ASP A 82 -36.94 -4.87 -10.28
CA ASP A 82 -35.76 -4.58 -11.09
C ASP A 82 -34.90 -3.46 -10.48
N ILE A 83 -35.51 -2.44 -9.89
CA ILE A 83 -34.80 -1.41 -9.10
C ILE A 83 -34.04 -2.07 -7.94
N TYR A 84 -34.69 -2.97 -7.19
CA TYR A 84 -34.05 -3.68 -6.08
C TYR A 84 -32.83 -4.49 -6.51
N LYS A 85 -32.90 -5.19 -7.64
CA LYS A 85 -31.74 -5.92 -8.18
C LYS A 85 -30.58 -4.96 -8.47
N GLN A 86 -30.86 -3.80 -9.07
CA GLN A 86 -29.81 -2.84 -9.44
C GLN A 86 -29.23 -2.14 -8.20
N LEU A 87 -30.03 -1.88 -7.17
CA LEU A 87 -29.58 -1.38 -5.88
C LEU A 87 -28.69 -2.40 -5.15
N LYS A 88 -29.04 -3.68 -5.20
CA LYS A 88 -28.20 -4.75 -4.63
C LYS A 88 -26.82 -4.79 -5.29
N ILE A 89 -26.76 -4.74 -6.62
CA ILE A 89 -25.50 -4.67 -7.37
C ILE A 89 -24.67 -3.45 -6.92
N LEU A 90 -25.32 -2.29 -6.74
CA LEU A 90 -24.64 -1.07 -6.28
C LEU A 90 -24.07 -1.21 -4.85
N LEU A 91 -24.80 -1.89 -3.97
CA LEU A 91 -24.39 -2.16 -2.60
C LEU A 91 -23.22 -3.16 -2.55
N ASP A 92 -23.30 -4.23 -3.34
CA ASP A 92 -22.25 -5.25 -3.45
C ASP A 92 -20.97 -4.61 -3.97
N TYR A 93 -21.07 -3.73 -4.97
CA TYR A 93 -19.94 -2.96 -5.49
C TYR A 93 -19.29 -2.07 -4.42
N ARG A 94 -20.09 -1.32 -3.65
CA ARG A 94 -19.58 -0.48 -2.55
C ARG A 94 -18.88 -1.33 -1.48
N THR A 95 -19.48 -2.47 -1.13
CA THR A 95 -18.93 -3.39 -0.14
C THR A 95 -17.60 -3.96 -0.62
N PHE A 96 -17.53 -4.38 -1.88
CA PHE A 96 -16.29 -4.85 -2.51
C PHE A 96 -15.19 -3.78 -2.47
N GLN A 97 -15.50 -2.53 -2.83
CA GLN A 97 -14.55 -1.43 -2.76
C GLN A 97 -14.04 -1.18 -1.33
N GLN A 98 -14.93 -1.23 -0.34
CA GLN A 98 -14.54 -1.09 1.07
C GLN A 98 -13.62 -2.23 1.52
N THR A 99 -13.92 -3.47 1.14
CA THR A 99 -13.08 -4.64 1.44
C THR A 99 -11.71 -4.51 0.78
N GLN A 100 -11.65 -4.12 -0.51
CA GLN A 100 -10.37 -3.92 -1.20
C GLN A 100 -9.49 -2.86 -0.52
N VAL A 101 -10.07 -1.74 -0.08
CA VAL A 101 -9.32 -0.70 0.65
C VAL A 101 -8.80 -1.22 1.98
N ALA A 102 -9.60 -1.99 2.72
CA ALA A 102 -9.20 -2.59 3.99
C ALA A 102 -8.08 -3.62 3.80
N ASP A 103 -8.21 -4.51 2.82
CA ASP A 103 -7.22 -5.55 2.53
C ASP A 103 -5.91 -4.96 2.03
N LYS A 104 -5.97 -3.96 1.14
CA LYS A 104 -4.79 -3.23 0.69
C LYS A 104 -4.07 -2.51 1.83
N SER A 105 -4.82 -1.94 2.78
CA SER A 105 -4.24 -1.31 3.97
C SER A 105 -3.51 -2.34 4.85
N LYS A 106 -4.12 -3.51 5.08
CA LYS A 106 -3.48 -4.62 5.81
C LYS A 106 -2.24 -5.15 5.11
N GLU A 107 -2.28 -5.28 3.79
CA GLU A 107 -1.13 -5.71 2.98
C GLU A 107 0.03 -4.71 3.09
N ILE A 108 -0.25 -3.41 3.01
CA ILE A 108 0.75 -2.35 3.20
C ILE A 108 1.33 -2.40 4.61
N GLU A 109 0.50 -2.58 5.63
CA GLU A 109 0.95 -2.68 7.01
C GLU A 109 1.86 -3.91 7.21
N SER A 110 1.44 -5.07 6.73
CA SER A 110 2.24 -6.31 6.75
C SER A 110 3.59 -6.12 6.03
N THR A 111 3.55 -5.52 4.84
CA THR A 111 4.75 -5.23 4.05
C THR A 111 5.69 -4.27 4.79
N ASN A 112 5.16 -3.23 5.43
CA ASN A 112 5.95 -2.32 6.26
C ASN A 112 6.59 -3.03 7.45
N LEU A 113 5.85 -3.90 8.14
CA LEU A 113 6.40 -4.71 9.23
C LEU A 113 7.55 -5.61 8.75
N HIS A 114 7.39 -6.25 7.58
CA HIS A 114 8.46 -7.02 6.96
C HIS A 114 9.69 -6.17 6.65
N TYR A 115 9.51 -4.98 6.06
CA TYR A 115 10.63 -4.07 5.81
C TYR A 115 11.31 -3.60 7.09
N MET A 116 10.55 -3.27 8.14
CA MET A 116 11.11 -2.91 9.44
C MET A 116 11.97 -4.03 10.02
N ASN A 117 11.49 -5.28 9.94
CA ASN A 117 12.25 -6.44 10.38
C ASN A 117 13.55 -6.60 9.57
N THR A 118 13.49 -6.51 8.24
CA THR A 118 14.67 -6.56 7.37
C THR A 118 15.66 -5.45 7.70
N ILE A 119 15.19 -4.22 7.90
CA ILE A 119 16.03 -3.09 8.29
C ILE A 119 16.72 -3.36 9.63
N ASN A 120 16.00 -3.89 10.62
CA ASN A 120 16.57 -4.22 11.92
C ASN A 120 17.62 -5.33 11.83
N THR A 121 17.38 -6.36 11.02
CA THR A 121 18.39 -7.39 10.75
C THR A 121 19.63 -6.81 10.09
N LEU A 122 19.46 -5.94 9.09
CA LEU A 122 20.58 -5.27 8.41
C LEU A 122 21.37 -4.38 9.37
N ARG A 123 20.69 -3.63 10.25
CA ARG A 123 21.35 -2.83 11.31
C ARG A 123 22.18 -3.70 12.24
N SER A 124 21.61 -4.80 12.73
CA SER A 124 22.31 -5.74 13.60
C SER A 124 23.54 -6.36 12.93
N GLN A 125 23.42 -6.74 11.65
CA GLN A 125 24.56 -7.26 10.88
C GLN A 125 25.65 -6.19 10.69
N ASN A 126 25.26 -4.95 10.41
CA ASN A 126 26.22 -3.85 10.23
C ASN A 126 26.94 -3.51 11.54
N GLU A 127 26.22 -3.48 12.67
CA GLU A 127 26.82 -3.35 14.00
C GLU A 127 27.78 -4.50 14.32
N LYS A 128 27.45 -5.73 13.90
CA LYS A 128 28.34 -6.88 14.08
C LYS A 128 29.61 -6.74 13.24
N LEU A 129 29.48 -6.43 11.95
CA LEU A 129 30.61 -6.27 11.04
C LEU A 129 31.53 -5.12 11.47
N THR A 130 30.97 -4.01 11.93
CA THR A 130 31.75 -2.87 12.45
C THR A 130 32.50 -3.24 13.73
N LYS A 131 31.89 -4.03 14.63
CA LYS A 131 32.60 -4.58 15.80
C LYS A 131 33.71 -5.53 15.40
N GLU A 132 33.44 -6.50 14.52
CA GLU A 132 34.44 -7.45 14.03
C GLU A 132 35.62 -6.74 13.34
N ALA A 133 35.35 -5.71 12.53
CA ALA A 133 36.38 -4.89 11.90
C ALA A 133 37.24 -4.12 12.93
N ASN A 134 36.60 -3.51 13.93
CA ASN A 134 37.31 -2.80 15.00
C ASN A 134 38.16 -3.75 15.86
N GLU A 135 37.65 -4.94 16.19
CA GLU A 135 38.40 -5.96 16.91
C GLU A 135 39.60 -6.46 16.09
N ALA A 136 39.44 -6.65 14.78
CA ALA A 136 40.54 -7.00 13.90
C ALA A 136 41.65 -5.93 13.89
N VAL A 137 41.29 -4.64 13.77
CA VAL A 137 42.23 -3.52 13.84
C VAL A 137 42.96 -3.49 15.20
N LEU A 138 42.21 -3.58 16.30
CA LEU A 138 42.79 -3.58 17.65
C LEU A 138 43.73 -4.77 17.88
N SER A 139 43.40 -5.95 17.34
CA SER A 139 44.25 -7.14 17.43
C SER A 139 45.55 -6.97 16.64
N TYR A 140 45.47 -6.35 15.45
CA TYR A 140 46.62 -6.04 14.62
C TYR A 140 47.54 -5.00 15.28
N GLU A 141 46.97 -3.93 15.85
CA GLU A 141 47.74 -2.92 16.59
C GLU A 141 48.41 -3.49 17.83
N ARG A 142 47.70 -4.34 18.60
CA ARG A 142 48.25 -5.01 19.78
C ARG A 142 49.39 -5.94 19.40
N SER A 143 49.23 -6.73 18.34
CA SER A 143 50.27 -7.63 17.82
C SER A 143 51.49 -6.84 17.33
N SER A 144 51.28 -5.81 16.51
CA SER A 144 52.34 -4.93 16.01
C SER A 144 53.11 -4.24 17.14
N ARG A 145 52.41 -3.73 18.15
CA ARG A 145 53.04 -3.14 19.35
C ARG A 145 53.89 -4.16 20.10
N ASN A 146 53.41 -5.38 20.27
CA ASN A 146 54.16 -6.44 20.94
C ASN A 146 55.43 -6.81 20.16
N PHE A 147 55.35 -6.90 18.83
CA PHE A 147 56.53 -7.12 17.98
C PHE A 147 57.56 -5.99 18.10
N ILE A 148 57.12 -4.73 18.12
CA ILE A 148 58.01 -3.57 18.29
C ILE A 148 58.71 -3.63 19.66
N VAL A 149 57.97 -3.91 20.74
CA VAL A 149 58.56 -4.05 22.09
C VAL A 149 59.58 -5.19 22.13
N MET A 150 59.27 -6.34 21.53
CA MET A 150 60.19 -7.47 21.45
C MET A 150 61.49 -7.11 20.69
N LEU A 151 61.38 -6.39 19.57
CA LEU A 151 62.54 -5.91 18.81
C LEU A 151 63.43 -4.96 19.64
N ILE A 152 62.83 -4.05 20.41
CA ILE A 152 63.57 -3.14 21.29
C ILE A 152 64.34 -3.94 22.36
N PHE A 153 63.71 -4.94 22.98
CA PHE A 153 64.40 -5.81 23.96
C PHE A 153 65.59 -6.56 23.35
N ILE A 154 65.45 -7.07 22.13
CA ILE A 154 66.54 -7.74 21.41
C ILE A 154 67.70 -6.76 21.14
N LEU A 155 67.39 -5.54 20.70
CA LEU A 155 68.40 -4.50 20.46
C LEU A 155 69.16 -4.14 21.75
N ILE A 156 68.44 -3.95 22.86
CA ILE A 156 69.05 -3.68 24.16
C ILE A 156 69.98 -4.82 24.60
N ALA A 157 69.54 -6.08 24.45
CA ALA A 157 70.33 -7.26 24.79
C ALA A 157 71.61 -7.36 23.93
N LEU A 158 71.52 -7.03 22.63
CA LEU A 158 72.67 -7.00 21.73
C LEU A 158 73.67 -5.90 22.11
N VAL A 159 73.20 -4.69 22.39
CA VAL A 159 74.04 -3.57 22.84
C VAL A 159 74.74 -3.93 24.16
N TRP A 160 74.01 -4.49 25.12
CA TRP A 160 74.57 -4.91 26.40
C TRP A 160 75.64 -6.00 26.24
N ARG A 161 75.42 -6.99 25.37
CA ARG A 161 76.39 -8.05 25.07
C ARG A 161 77.66 -7.49 24.43
N LEU A 162 77.53 -6.55 23.49
CA LEU A 162 78.67 -5.90 22.84
C LEU A 162 79.46 -5.04 23.84
N TRP A 163 78.78 -4.28 24.70
CA TRP A 163 79.42 -3.47 25.74
C TRP A 163 80.19 -4.32 26.75
N ASN A 164 79.61 -5.44 27.19
CA ASN A 164 80.29 -6.39 28.07
C ASN A 164 81.54 -7.02 27.41
N ARG A 165 81.48 -7.29 26.09
CA ARG A 165 82.67 -7.77 25.34
C ARG A 165 83.74 -6.70 25.18
N TYR A 166 83.37 -5.44 25.01
CA TYR A 166 84.31 -4.33 24.94
C TYR A 166 85.06 -4.16 26.29
N ASN A 167 84.32 -4.11 27.40
CA ASN A 167 84.89 -3.94 28.74
C ASN A 167 85.76 -5.13 29.19
N LYS A 168 85.49 -6.36 28.72
CA LYS A 168 86.34 -7.54 29.00
C LYS A 168 87.68 -7.53 28.26
N LYS A 169 87.79 -6.86 27.11
CA LYS A 169 89.07 -6.75 26.38
C LYS A 169 90.03 -5.74 27.01
N THR A 170 89.51 -4.76 27.73
CA THR A 170 90.31 -3.74 28.42
C THR A 170 90.89 -4.20 29.76
N THR A 171 90.44 -5.33 30.33
CA THR A 171 90.96 -5.89 31.59
C THR A 171 91.93 -7.05 31.42
N SER A 172 92.26 -7.47 30.19
CA SER A 172 93.24 -8.54 29.92
C SER A 172 94.57 -8.04 29.31
N ILE A 173 94.84 -6.73 29.36
CA ILE A 173 96.10 -6.11 28.88
C ILE A 173 96.71 -5.23 29.99
N SER A 174 96.60 -5.67 31.25
CA SER A 174 97.40 -5.14 32.37
C SER A 174 98.23 -6.25 32.98
#